data_AF-A0A8T5EWU2-F1
#
_entry.id   AF-A0A8T5EWU2-F1
#
_cell.length_a   1.000
_cell.length_b   1.000
_cell.length_c   1.000
_cell.angle_alpha   90.00
_cell.angle_beta   90.00
_cell.angle_gamma   90.00
#
_symmetry.space_group_name_H-M   'P 1'
#
loop_
_entity.id
_entity.type
_entity.pdbx_description
1 polymer ?
#
loop_
_entity_poly.entity_id
_entity_poly.type
_entity_poly.pdbx_seq_one_letter_code
_entity_poly.pdbx_strand_id
1 'polypeptide(L)' 'MISKTKKTYMKGYNQLPSVKAKKRNYMQKIRADEEQKAARRLVLFLSEMGYSRWAEDVAVERAPEMLATVKPRVVQRK' A
#
# COMPACT_ATOMS: atom_id res chain seq x y z
N MET A 1 -19.89 30.93 -12.37
CA MET A 1 -20.90 29.96 -11.92
C MET A 1 -20.99 28.81 -12.92
N ILE A 2 -20.95 27.54 -12.48
CA ILE A 2 -21.18 26.39 -13.37
C ILE A 2 -22.67 26.37 -13.74
N SER A 3 -22.99 26.31 -15.03
CA SER A 3 -24.38 26.25 -15.48
C SER A 3 -25.09 25.01 -14.92
N LYS A 4 -26.40 25.13 -14.63
CA LYS A 4 -27.22 24.01 -14.14
C LYS A 4 -27.12 22.80 -15.08
N THR A 5 -27.06 23.03 -16.39
CA THR A 5 -26.90 22.01 -17.43
C THR A 5 -25.57 21.24 -17.31
N LYS A 6 -24.45 21.94 -17.10
CA LYS A 6 -23.13 21.31 -16.90
C LYS A 6 -23.10 20.45 -15.63
N LYS A 7 -23.76 20.89 -14.55
CA LYS A 7 -23.85 20.12 -13.29
C LYS A 7 -24.65 18.84 -13.48
N THR A 8 -25.78 18.87 -14.18
CA THR A 8 -26.61 17.69 -14.47
C THR A 8 -25.86 16.69 -15.34
N TYR A 9 -25.20 17.18 -16.41
CA TYR A 9 -24.38 16.32 -17.28
C TYR A 9 -23.26 15.62 -16.49
N MET A 10 -22.51 16.36 -15.66
CA MET A 10 -21.46 15.79 -14.81
C MET A 10 -22.00 14.76 -13.81
N LYS A 11 -23.22 14.95 -13.29
CA LYS A 11 -23.85 13.97 -12.40
C LYS A 11 -24.16 12.67 -13.14
N GLY A 12 -24.73 12.74 -14.34
CA GLY A 12 -25.00 11.58 -15.19
C GLY A 12 -23.72 10.85 -15.61
N TYR A 13 -22.72 11.59 -16.09
CA TYR A 13 -21.41 11.04 -16.48
C TYR A 13 -20.74 10.28 -15.32
N ASN A 14 -20.72 10.86 -14.12
CA ASN A 14 -20.14 10.20 -12.94
C ASN A 14 -20.92 8.96 -12.46
N GLN A 15 -22.18 8.81 -12.89
CA GLN A 15 -22.99 7.64 -12.59
C GLN A 15 -22.78 6.49 -13.57
N LEU A 16 -22.18 6.75 -14.75
CA LEU A 16 -21.90 5.72 -15.75
C LEU A 16 -21.07 4.57 -15.12
N PRO A 17 -21.44 3.30 -15.37
CA PRO A 17 -20.75 2.15 -14.80
C PRO A 17 -19.25 2.12 -15.09
N SER A 18 -18.86 2.47 -16.33
CA SER A 18 -17.45 2.52 -16.76
C SER A 18 -16.63 3.56 -15.97
N VAL A 19 -17.20 4.74 -15.74
CA VAL A 19 -16.55 5.82 -14.97
C VAL A 19 -16.39 5.41 -13.51
N LYS A 20 -17.43 4.82 -12.90
CA LYS A 20 -17.36 4.29 -11.54
C LYS A 20 -16.33 3.17 -11.41
N ALA A 21 -16.30 2.23 -12.35
CA ALA A 21 -15.33 1.15 -12.36
C ALA A 21 -13.89 1.67 -12.46
N LYS A 22 -13.63 2.63 -13.35
CA LYS A 22 -12.31 3.27 -13.49
C LYS A 22 -11.87 3.96 -12.21
N LYS A 23 -12.76 4.70 -11.55
CA LYS A 23 -12.47 5.35 -10.25
C LYS A 23 -12.18 4.33 -9.15
N ARG A 24 -12.96 3.24 -9.07
CA ARG A 24 -12.73 2.18 -8.08
C ARG A 24 -11.37 1.53 -8.29
N ASN A 25 -11.03 1.16 -9.52
CA ASN A 25 -9.75 0.54 -9.84
C ASN A 25 -8.57 1.48 -9.52
N TYR A 26 -8.73 2.77 -9.82
CA TYR A 26 -7.75 3.79 -9.44
C TYR A 26 -7.55 3.82 -7.91
N MET A 27 -8.63 3.91 -7.13
CA MET A 27 -8.53 3.94 -5.66
C MET A 27 -7.97 2.65 -5.08
N GLN A 28 -8.29 1.49 -5.65
CA GLN A 28 -7.70 0.21 -5.26
C GLN A 28 -6.19 0.19 -5.49
N LYS A 29 -5.73 0.68 -6.63
CA LYS A 29 -4.29 0.78 -6.94
C LYS A 29 -3.57 1.70 -5.95
N ILE A 30 -4.16 2.86 -5.63
CA ILE A 30 -3.58 3.79 -4.66
C ILE A 30 -3.48 3.14 -3.27
N ARG A 31 -4.54 2.47 -2.81
CA ARG A 31 -4.52 1.77 -1.52
C ARG A 31 -3.45 0.68 -1.47
N ALA A 32 -3.33 -0.12 -2.53
CA ALA A 32 -2.31 -1.15 -2.60
C ALA A 32 -0.88 -0.57 -2.52
N ASP A 33 -0.63 0.56 -3.19
CA ASP A 33 0.68 1.25 -3.11
C ASP A 33 0.93 1.84 -1.71
N GLU A 34 -0.09 2.42 -1.08
CA GLU A 34 -0.01 2.91 0.30
C GLU A 34 0.24 1.78 1.30
N GLU A 35 -0.43 0.63 1.16
CA GLU A 35 -0.23 -0.57 1.98
C GLU A 35 1.20 -1.12 1.83
N GLN A 36 1.72 -1.19 0.60
CA GLN A 36 3.12 -1.59 0.38
C GLN A 36 4.11 -0.62 1.03
N LYS A 37 3.88 0.70 0.92
CA LYS A 37 4.70 1.71 1.59
C LYS A 37 4.64 1.57 3.10
N ALA A 38 3.46 1.30 3.67
CA ALA A 38 3.29 1.09 5.10
C ALA A 38 4.03 -0.18 5.57
N ALA A 39 3.95 -1.28 4.81
CA ALA A 39 4.69 -2.51 5.09
C ALA A 39 6.20 -2.28 5.11
N ARG A 40 6.74 -1.58 4.11
CA ARG A 40 8.18 -1.23 4.07
C ARG A 40 8.61 -0.40 5.28
N ARG A 41 7.83 0.62 5.66
CA ARG A 41 8.10 1.43 6.85
C ARG A 41 8.09 0.61 8.14
N LEU A 42 7.14 -0.33 8.25
CA LEU A 42 7.04 -1.21 9.41
C LEU A 42 8.25 -2.13 9.53
N VAL A 43 8.71 -2.74 8.43
CA VAL A 43 9.91 -3.58 8.42
C VAL A 43 11.13 -2.80 8.88
N LEU A 44 11.34 -1.58 8.34
CA LEU A 44 12.44 -0.71 8.74
C LEU A 44 12.38 -0.37 10.23
N PHE A 45 11.21 0.07 10.70
CA PHE A 45 11.00 0.42 12.11
C PHE A 45 11.30 -0.76 13.05
N LEU A 46 10.79 -1.95 12.74
CA LEU A 46 11.04 -3.15 13.54
C LEU A 46 12.53 -3.54 13.52
N SER A 47 13.19 -3.40 12.38
CA SER A 47 14.62 -3.66 12.26
C SER A 47 15.45 -2.66 13.09
N GLU A 48 15.12 -1.38 13.05
CA GLU A 48 15.79 -0.32 13.82
C GLU A 48 15.64 -0.54 15.33
N MET A 49 14.46 -0.98 15.76
CA MET A 49 14.16 -1.28 17.16
C MET A 49 14.74 -2.63 17.66
N GLY A 50 15.44 -3.38 16.79
CA GLY A 50 16.06 -4.66 17.13
C GLY A 50 15.10 -5.86 17.13
N TYR A 51 13.86 -5.68 16.68
CA TYR A 51 12.87 -6.76 16.51
C TYR A 51 13.07 -7.50 15.17
N SER A 52 14.29 -7.93 14.88
CA SER A 52 14.66 -8.50 13.57
C SER A 52 13.80 -9.70 13.17
N ARG A 53 13.39 -10.56 14.12
CA ARG A 53 12.50 -11.70 13.83
C ARG A 53 11.13 -11.26 13.30
N TRP A 54 10.53 -10.26 13.95
CA TRP A 54 9.24 -9.73 13.49
C TRP A 54 9.39 -8.92 12.20
N ALA A 55 10.53 -8.24 12.02
CA ALA A 55 10.83 -7.57 10.76
C ALA A 55 10.96 -8.58 9.59
N GLU A 56 11.60 -9.74 9.81
CA GLU A 56 11.68 -10.84 8.85
C GLU A 56 10.28 -11.39 8.52
N ASP A 57 9.47 -11.73 9.53
CA ASP A 57 8.12 -12.27 9.34
C ASP A 57 7.24 -11.29 8.51
N VAL A 58 7.25 -10.00 8.86
CA VAL A 58 6.49 -8.97 8.13
C VAL A 58 7.02 -8.76 6.71
N ALA A 59 8.35 -8.82 6.51
CA ALA A 59 8.95 -8.71 5.19
C ALA A 59 8.55 -9.89 4.29
N VAL A 60 8.60 -11.13 4.78
CA VAL A 60 8.18 -12.32 4.01
C VAL A 60 6.73 -12.19 3.55
N GLU A 61 5.82 -11.77 4.45
CA GLU A 61 4.39 -11.71 4.12
C GLU A 61 4.00 -10.53 3.22
N ARG A 62 4.60 -9.35 3.42
CA ARG A 62 4.05 -8.08 2.89
C ARG A 62 5.02 -7.22 2.11
N ALA A 63 6.33 -7.42 2.27
CA ALA A 63 7.36 -6.63 1.59
C ALA A 63 8.61 -7.49 1.34
N PRO A 64 8.52 -8.56 0.52
CA PRO A 64 9.60 -9.54 0.36
C PRO A 64 10.87 -8.92 -0.23
N GLU A 65 10.75 -7.79 -0.94
CA GLU A 65 11.89 -7.01 -1.43
C GLU A 65 12.77 -6.45 -0.29
N MET A 66 12.23 -6.30 0.91
CA MET A 66 12.94 -5.75 2.08
C MET A 66 13.75 -6.80 2.84
N LEU A 67 13.67 -8.09 2.50
CA LEU A 67 14.39 -9.16 3.21
C LEU A 67 15.91 -8.96 3.20
N ALA A 68 16.47 -8.37 2.14
CA ALA A 68 17.90 -8.04 2.07
C ALA A 68 18.33 -6.94 3.06
N THR A 69 17.38 -6.12 3.53
CA THR A 69 17.65 -5.00 4.45
C THR A 69 17.57 -5.40 5.91
N VAL A 70 16.85 -6.48 6.22
CA VAL A 70 16.76 -7.02 7.58
C VAL A 70 18.06 -7.77 7.85
N LYS A 71 18.83 -7.33 8.86
CA LYS A 71 20.10 -7.97 9.20
C LYS A 71 19.84 -9.43 9.59
N PRO A 72 20.50 -10.41 8.93
CA PRO A 72 20.30 -11.80 9.27
C PRO A 72 20.81 -12.09 10.67
N ARG A 73 20.05 -12.94 11.38
CA ARG A 73 20.38 -13.44 12.71
C ARG A 73 21.78 -14.08 12.73
N VAL A 74 22.68 -13.56 13.57
CA VAL A 74 23.84 -14.36 14.00
C VAL A 74 23.30 -15.39 15.00
N VAL A 75 22.89 -16.56 14.50
CA VAL A 75 22.58 -17.70 15.36
C VAL A 75 23.91 -18.20 15.92
N GLN A 76 24.22 -17.81 17.16
CA GLN A 76 25.27 -18.46 17.94
C GLN A 76 24.86 -19.92 18.11
N ARG A 77 25.45 -20.81 17.29
CA ARG A 77 25.36 -22.26 17.51
C ARG A 77 26.04 -22.53 18.85
N LYS A 78 25.26 -22.90 19.87
CA LYS A 78 25.78 -23.46 21.12
C LYS A 78 26.22 -24.90 20.90
#